data_AF-A0A0C9UUB4-F1
#
_entry.id   AF-A0A0C9UUB4-F1
#
_cell.length_a   1.000
_cell.length_b   1.000
_cell.length_c   1.000
_cell.angle_alpha   90.00
_cell.angle_beta   90.00
_cell.angle_gamma   90.00
#
_symmetry.space_group_name_H-M   'P 1'
#
loop_
_entity.id
_entity.type
_entity.pdbx_description
1 polymer ?
#
loop_
_entity_poly.entity_id
_entity_poly.type
_entity_poly.pdbx_seq_one_letter_code
_entity_poly.pdbx_strand_id
1 'polypeptide(L)'
;MLYSLSKSSTLLAQLRRAKGPALVINVGSYAGKTLSPRLALYASSKSFVETLGWTLPIDKEYYTPTNVDFMYLVVGEVSTNTVRKKSTLIRPDTDTFARSVIDRIGCGRRQIVPYSFHAMSHWFMECFGEFVRVKIVAEDMRQMFHDKKE
;
A
#
# COMPACT_ATOMS: atom_id res chain seq x y z
N MET A 1 -9.74 11.95 8.24
CA MET A 1 -8.36 11.55 8.59
C MET A 1 -8.11 11.53 10.09
N LEU A 2 -8.41 12.61 10.83
CA LEU A 2 -8.21 12.72 12.29
C LEU A 2 -8.91 11.62 13.13
N TYR A 3 -10.15 11.26 12.79
CA TYR A 3 -10.86 10.18 13.48
C TYR A 3 -10.18 8.81 13.33
N SER A 4 -9.59 8.52 12.17
CA SER A 4 -8.85 7.28 11.94
C SER A 4 -7.55 7.26 12.74
N LEU A 5 -6.88 8.41 12.89
CA LEU A 5 -5.67 8.54 13.71
C LEU A 5 -5.98 8.36 15.20
N SER A 6 -7.08 8.92 15.69
CA SER A 6 -7.54 8.75 17.07
C SER A 6 -7.85 7.29 17.40
N LYS A 7 -8.45 6.55 16.45
CA LYS A 7 -8.65 5.10 16.62
C LYS A 7 -7.34 4.34 16.63
N SER A 8 -6.43 4.64 15.68
CA SER A 8 -5.12 4.01 15.64
C SER A 8 -4.31 4.29 16.91
N SER A 9 -4.37 5.49 17.48
CA SER A 9 -3.67 5.81 18.73
C SER A 9 -4.25 5.06 19.93
N THR A 10 -5.57 4.92 20.00
CA THR A 10 -6.25 4.17 21.07
C THR A 10 -5.92 2.68 20.99
N LEU A 11 -6.01 2.10 19.80
CA LEU A 11 -5.64 0.69 19.58
C LEU A 11 -4.16 0.46 19.86
N LEU A 12 -3.28 1.38 19.44
CA LEU A 12 -1.86 1.27 19.69
C LEU A 12 -1.54 1.31 21.19
N ALA A 13 -2.24 2.14 21.97
CA ALA A 13 -2.11 2.15 23.41
C ALA A 13 -2.52 0.81 24.05
N GLN A 14 -3.56 0.15 23.52
CA GLN A 14 -3.97 -1.18 23.97
C GLN A 14 -2.95 -2.26 23.59
N LEU A 15 -2.46 -2.25 22.34
CA LEU A 15 -1.43 -3.21 21.86
C LEU A 15 -0.13 -3.09 22.66
N ARG A 16 0.26 -1.87 23.02
CA ARG A 16 1.44 -1.61 23.87
C ARG A 16 1.30 -2.16 25.29
N ARG A 17 0.07 -2.31 25.79
CA ARG A 17 -0.23 -2.89 27.12
C ARG A 17 -0.39 -4.42 27.06
N ALA A 18 -0.62 -4.99 25.88
CA ALA A 18 -0.80 -6.42 25.72
C ALA A 18 0.52 -7.17 25.97
N LYS A 19 0.42 -8.37 26.56
CA LYS A 19 1.58 -9.25 26.78
C LYS A 19 1.87 -10.03 25.50
N GLY A 20 2.88 -9.61 24.74
CA GLY A 20 3.37 -10.31 23.55
C GLY A 20 3.71 -9.37 22.38
N PRO A 21 4.41 -9.86 21.35
CA PRO A 21 4.70 -9.09 20.14
C PRO A 21 3.41 -8.83 19.36
N ALA A 22 3.25 -7.62 18.85
CA ALA A 22 2.14 -7.23 17.98
C ALA A 22 2.67 -6.63 16.67
N LEU A 23 1.97 -6.85 15.56
CA LEU A 23 2.35 -6.30 14.26
C LEU A 23 1.20 -5.47 13.69
N VAL A 24 1.47 -4.19 13.42
CA VAL A 24 0.57 -3.27 12.72
C VAL A 24 0.97 -3.21 11.26
N ILE A 25 0.05 -3.62 10.39
CA ILE A 25 0.27 -3.65 8.94
C ILE A 25 -0.51 -2.50 8.28
N ASN A 26 0.22 -1.54 7.74
CA ASN A 26 -0.33 -0.42 6.98
C ASN A 26 -0.45 -0.80 5.51
N VAL A 27 -1.68 -0.86 5.00
CA VAL A 27 -1.95 -1.24 3.60
C VAL A 27 -1.94 0.01 2.70
N GLY A 28 -0.85 0.14 1.97
CA GLY A 28 -0.58 1.21 1.01
C GLY A 28 -1.23 1.01 -0.35
N SER A 29 -0.71 1.75 -1.32
CA SER A 29 -0.99 1.58 -2.73
C SER A 29 0.12 2.21 -3.55
N TYR A 30 0.44 1.64 -4.70
CA TYR A 30 1.35 2.28 -5.65
C TYR A 30 0.84 3.66 -6.10
N ALA A 31 -0.48 3.87 -6.07
CA ALA A 31 -1.10 5.16 -6.38
C ALA A 31 -0.60 6.33 -5.50
N GLY A 32 -0.08 6.04 -4.29
CA GLY A 32 0.51 7.06 -3.42
C GLY A 32 1.84 7.63 -3.93
N LYS A 33 2.52 6.91 -4.84
CA LYS A 33 3.80 7.32 -5.45
C LYS A 33 3.65 7.83 -6.88
N THR A 34 2.55 7.46 -7.55
CA THR A 34 2.30 7.86 -8.93
C THR A 34 1.49 9.16 -8.97
N LEU A 35 1.78 10.00 -9.94
CA LEU A 35 0.90 11.10 -10.34
C LEU A 35 -0.32 10.51 -11.06
N SER A 36 -1.34 10.09 -10.29
CA SER A 36 -2.60 9.53 -10.81
C SER A 36 -3.65 10.63 -10.97
N PRO A 37 -3.88 11.17 -12.19
CA PRO A 37 -4.89 12.20 -12.40
C PRO A 37 -6.28 11.67 -12.00
N ARG A 38 -7.16 12.55 -11.52
CA ARG A 38 -8.50 12.22 -10.99
C ARG A 38 -8.54 11.37 -9.72
N LEU A 39 -7.39 10.89 -9.22
CA LEU A 39 -7.29 10.17 -7.96
C LEU A 39 -6.45 10.94 -6.93
N ALA A 40 -6.30 12.26 -7.06
CA ALA A 40 -5.44 13.06 -6.19
C ALA A 40 -5.73 12.84 -4.69
N LEU A 41 -7.00 12.90 -4.27
CA LEU A 41 -7.37 12.65 -2.86
C LEU A 41 -7.03 11.22 -2.41
N TYR A 42 -7.26 10.24 -3.27
CA TYR A 42 -6.91 8.85 -2.99
C TYR A 42 -5.38 8.69 -2.88
N ALA A 43 -4.62 9.21 -3.84
CA ALA A 43 -3.16 9.22 -3.85
C ALA A 43 -2.58 9.90 -2.61
N SER A 44 -3.05 11.10 -2.26
CA SER A 44 -2.65 11.81 -1.04
C SER A 44 -2.93 11.00 0.22
N SER A 45 -4.09 10.32 0.30
CA SER A 45 -4.40 9.46 1.44
C SER A 45 -3.43 8.28 1.57
N LYS A 46 -3.00 7.71 0.43
CA LYS A 46 -2.06 6.58 0.40
C LYS A 46 -0.62 7.02 0.67
N SER A 47 -0.21 8.19 0.17
CA SER A 47 1.07 8.82 0.51
C SER A 47 1.17 9.14 2.01
N PHE A 48 0.09 9.61 2.63
CA PHE A 48 0.05 9.81 4.08
C PHE A 48 0.29 8.51 4.87
N VAL A 49 -0.36 7.42 4.47
CA VAL A 49 -0.16 6.10 5.11
C VAL A 49 1.26 5.58 4.88
N GLU A 50 1.83 5.83 3.71
CA GLU A 50 3.23 5.51 3.44
C GLU A 50 4.18 6.21 4.40
N THR A 51 4.01 7.53 4.60
CA THR A 51 4.84 8.29 5.53
C THR A 51 4.79 7.69 6.94
N LEU A 52 3.59 7.34 7.43
CA LEU A 52 3.45 6.65 8.71
C LEU A 52 4.14 5.28 8.73
N GLY A 53 4.06 4.54 7.62
CA GLY A 53 4.72 3.25 7.45
C GLY A 53 6.25 3.34 7.54
N TRP A 54 6.84 4.46 7.15
CA TRP A 54 8.27 4.72 7.26
C TRP A 54 8.69 5.24 8.62
N THR A 55 7.95 6.20 9.18
CA THR A 55 8.37 6.90 10.40
C THR A 55 8.12 6.09 11.67
N LEU A 56 7.01 5.36 11.77
CA LEU A 56 6.68 4.61 13.01
C LEU A 56 7.68 3.51 13.38
N PRO A 57 8.21 2.68 12.44
CA PRO A 57 9.29 1.75 12.76
C PRO A 57 10.57 2.45 13.24
N ILE A 58 10.91 3.61 12.66
CA ILE A 58 12.08 4.41 13.04
C ILE A 58 11.87 5.00 14.44
N ASP A 59 10.69 5.55 14.71
CA ASP A 59 10.30 6.06 16.03
C ASP A 59 10.44 4.98 17.10
N LYS A 60 10.01 3.75 16.79
CA LYS A 60 10.16 2.60 17.67
C LYS A 60 11.64 2.29 17.95
N GLU A 61 12.47 2.25 16.92
CA GLU A 61 13.87 1.82 17.00
C GLU A 61 14.75 2.82 17.75
N TYR A 62 14.53 4.12 17.55
CA TYR A 62 15.43 5.15 18.07
C TYR A 62 14.88 5.95 19.25
N TYR A 63 13.56 6.00 19.45
CA TYR A 63 12.96 6.92 20.43
C TYR A 63 12.07 6.21 21.45
N THR A 64 11.16 5.34 21.02
CA THR A 64 10.19 4.68 21.91
C THR A 64 10.16 3.18 21.63
N PRO A 65 11.05 2.38 22.27
CA PRO A 65 10.99 0.94 22.18
C PRO A 65 9.62 0.41 22.65
N THR A 66 8.98 -0.42 21.82
CA THR A 66 7.69 -1.06 22.16
C THR A 66 7.63 -2.48 21.63
N ASN A 67 6.69 -3.28 22.16
CA ASN A 67 6.38 -4.63 21.66
C ASN A 67 5.61 -4.62 20.32
N VAL A 68 5.33 -3.45 19.75
CA VAL A 68 4.57 -3.31 18.51
C VAL A 68 5.54 -3.05 17.36
N ASP A 69 5.52 -3.90 16.34
CA ASP A 69 6.18 -3.69 15.06
C ASP A 69 5.23 -3.04 14.05
N PHE A 70 5.82 -2.31 13.10
CA PHE A 70 5.08 -1.64 12.04
C PHE A 70 5.64 -2.10 10.69
N MET A 71 4.73 -2.41 9.76
CA MET A 71 5.10 -2.80 8.41
C MET A 71 4.19 -2.11 7.40
N TYR A 72 4.77 -1.68 6.28
CA TYR A 72 4.05 -1.06 5.17
C TYR A 72 3.97 -2.01 3.97
N LEU A 73 2.75 -2.27 3.49
CA LEU A 73 2.51 -3.06 2.28
C LEU A 73 2.27 -2.12 1.10
N VAL A 74 3.06 -2.26 0.05
CA VAL A 74 2.78 -1.60 -1.22
C VAL A 74 1.90 -2.54 -2.07
N VAL A 75 0.74 -2.04 -2.47
CA VAL A 75 -0.28 -2.82 -3.19
C VAL A 75 -0.52 -2.23 -4.58
N GLY A 76 -0.37 -3.05 -5.62
CA GLY A 76 -0.77 -2.75 -6.98
C GLY A 76 -2.27 -3.01 -7.21
N GLU A 77 -2.69 -3.09 -8.47
CA GLU A 77 -4.07 -3.45 -8.78
C GLU A 77 -4.33 -4.93 -8.42
N VAL A 78 -5.43 -5.20 -7.71
CA VAL A 78 -5.87 -6.56 -7.33
C VAL A 78 -7.32 -6.72 -7.79
N SER A 79 -7.64 -7.89 -8.35
CA SER A 79 -9.02 -8.23 -8.69
C SER A 79 -9.80 -8.49 -7.41
N THR A 80 -10.72 -7.60 -7.08
CA THR A 80 -11.55 -7.66 -5.86
C THR A 80 -13.02 -7.54 -6.22
N ASN A 81 -13.93 -7.85 -5.30
CA ASN A 81 -15.37 -7.66 -5.52
C ASN A 81 -15.75 -6.21 -5.86
N THR A 82 -14.96 -5.24 -5.39
CA THR A 82 -15.11 -3.81 -5.67
C THR A 82 -14.48 -3.40 -7.00
N VAL A 83 -13.38 -4.04 -7.40
CA VAL A 83 -12.69 -3.80 -8.66
C VAL A 83 -12.78 -5.08 -9.50
N ARG A 84 -13.87 -5.23 -10.23
CA ARG A 84 -14.20 -6.42 -11.02
C ARG A 84 -13.54 -6.43 -12.41
N LYS A 85 -12.23 -6.25 -12.49
CA LYS A 85 -11.49 -6.49 -13.74
C LYS A 85 -10.89 -7.88 -13.75
N LYS A 86 -10.77 -8.47 -14.95
CA LYS A 86 -10.21 -9.81 -15.17
C LYS A 86 -8.84 -9.94 -14.51
N SER A 87 -8.62 -11.05 -13.81
CA SER A 87 -7.32 -11.39 -13.22
C SER A 87 -6.27 -11.56 -14.32
N THR A 88 -5.10 -10.96 -14.12
CA THR A 88 -3.93 -11.09 -15.01
C THR A 88 -2.69 -11.35 -14.16
N LEU A 89 -1.55 -11.63 -14.79
CA LEU A 89 -0.30 -11.85 -14.06
C LEU A 89 0.12 -10.65 -13.20
N ILE A 90 -0.18 -9.42 -13.63
CA ILE A 90 0.11 -8.19 -12.87
C ILE A 90 -1.04 -7.85 -11.91
N ARG A 91 -2.23 -8.37 -12.16
CA ARG A 91 -3.44 -8.14 -11.34
C ARG A 91 -3.93 -9.47 -10.76
N PRO A 92 -3.38 -9.94 -9.64
CA PRO A 92 -3.77 -11.21 -9.03
C PRO A 92 -5.22 -11.14 -8.53
N ASP A 93 -5.82 -12.30 -8.32
CA ASP A 93 -7.03 -12.43 -7.52
C ASP A 93 -6.75 -12.18 -6.02
N THR A 94 -7.80 -11.98 -5.23
CA THR A 94 -7.69 -11.72 -3.79
C THR A 94 -7.01 -12.82 -3.01
N ASP A 95 -7.23 -14.09 -3.35
CA ASP A 95 -6.72 -15.23 -2.60
C ASP A 95 -5.22 -15.41 -2.84
N THR A 96 -4.80 -15.30 -4.11
CA THR A 96 -3.39 -15.29 -4.52
C THR A 96 -2.66 -14.12 -3.86
N PHE A 97 -3.26 -12.93 -3.84
CA PHE A 97 -2.66 -11.78 -3.18
C PHE A 97 -2.55 -11.99 -1.67
N ALA A 98 -3.60 -12.48 -1.01
CA ALA A 98 -3.61 -12.73 0.43
C ALA A 98 -2.55 -13.76 0.86
N ARG A 99 -2.39 -14.85 0.09
CA ARG A 99 -1.29 -15.83 0.30
C ARG A 99 0.07 -15.14 0.21
N SER A 100 0.28 -14.32 -0.82
CA SER A 100 1.55 -13.61 -1.01
C SER A 100 1.91 -12.65 0.15
N VAL A 101 0.89 -12.10 0.82
CA VAL A 101 1.04 -11.26 2.02
C VAL A 101 1.48 -12.13 3.19
N ILE A 102 0.72 -13.19 3.51
CA ILE A 102 0.99 -14.08 4.64
C ILE A 102 2.39 -14.73 4.52
N ASP A 103 2.81 -15.10 3.31
CA ASP A 103 4.14 -15.68 3.10
C ASP A 103 5.31 -14.71 3.38
N ARG A 104 5.04 -13.40 3.41
CA ARG A 104 6.07 -12.35 3.55
C ARG A 104 5.93 -11.52 4.81
N ILE A 105 4.82 -11.60 5.54
CA ILE A 105 4.70 -10.91 6.83
C ILE A 105 5.75 -11.46 7.80
N GLY A 106 6.32 -10.60 8.65
CA GLY A 106 7.32 -11.02 9.63
C GLY A 106 8.74 -11.23 9.07
N CYS A 107 9.02 -10.91 7.80
CA CYS A 107 10.37 -11.02 7.21
C CYS A 107 11.40 -9.97 7.72
N GLY A 108 11.07 -9.22 8.77
CA GLY A 108 11.94 -8.18 9.34
C GLY A 108 12.10 -6.91 8.51
N ARG A 109 11.40 -6.79 7.37
CA ARG A 109 11.44 -5.60 6.51
C ARG A 109 10.35 -4.61 6.92
N ARG A 110 10.71 -3.32 6.95
CA ARG A 110 9.78 -2.20 7.22
C ARG A 110 8.75 -2.01 6.09
N GLN A 111 9.16 -2.28 4.85
CA GLN A 111 8.31 -2.19 3.67
C GLN A 111 8.46 -3.44 2.81
N ILE A 112 7.33 -3.95 2.31
CA ILE A 112 7.31 -5.03 1.33
C ILE A 112 6.32 -4.74 0.20
N VAL A 113 6.65 -5.27 -0.99
CA VAL A 113 5.72 -5.45 -2.09
C VAL A 113 5.39 -6.95 -2.10
N PRO A 114 4.22 -7.37 -1.57
CA PRO A 114 3.96 -8.80 -1.34
C PRO A 114 3.93 -9.64 -2.60
N TYR A 115 3.48 -9.06 -3.71
CA TYR A 115 3.32 -9.78 -4.96
C TYR A 115 4.45 -9.45 -5.94
N SER A 116 5.22 -10.46 -6.34
CA SER A 116 6.45 -10.25 -7.13
C SER A 116 6.20 -9.56 -8.47
N PHE A 117 5.08 -9.83 -9.15
CA PHE A 117 4.77 -9.15 -10.40
C PHE A 117 4.39 -7.67 -10.20
N HIS A 118 3.84 -7.28 -9.03
CA HIS A 118 3.69 -5.86 -8.69
C HIS A 118 5.05 -5.19 -8.52
N ALA A 119 6.02 -5.88 -7.90
CA ALA A 119 7.37 -5.36 -7.74
C ALA A 119 8.07 -5.19 -9.11
N MET A 120 7.92 -6.18 -9.99
CA MET A 120 8.44 -6.13 -11.35
C MET A 120 7.81 -4.99 -12.17
N SER A 121 6.49 -4.85 -12.15
CA SER A 121 5.80 -3.78 -12.87
C SER A 121 6.19 -2.39 -12.35
N HIS A 122 6.35 -2.26 -11.02
CA HIS A 122 6.82 -1.03 -10.39
C HIS A 122 8.23 -0.66 -10.83
N TRP A 123 9.16 -1.61 -10.74
CA TRP A 123 10.55 -1.39 -11.16
C TRP A 123 10.63 -0.99 -12.64
N PHE A 124 9.89 -1.68 -13.50
CA PHE A 124 9.81 -1.33 -14.92
C PHE A 124 9.27 0.09 -15.14
N MET A 125 8.25 0.48 -14.37
CA MET A 125 7.70 1.84 -14.44
C MET A 125 8.70 2.90 -13.97
N GLU A 126 9.56 2.58 -13.01
CA GLU A 126 10.62 3.44 -12.52
C GLU A 126 11.79 3.61 -13.51
N CYS A 127 11.95 2.70 -14.48
CA CYS A 127 12.93 2.86 -15.55
C CYS A 127 12.58 3.98 -16.54
N PHE A 128 11.30 4.39 -16.63
CA PHE A 128 10.88 5.45 -17.54
C PHE A 128 11.08 6.85 -16.94
N GLY A 129 11.28 7.87 -17.78
CA GLY A 129 11.24 9.26 -17.32
C GLY A 129 9.84 9.70 -16.86
N GLU A 130 9.77 10.74 -16.04
CA GLU A 130 8.51 11.26 -15.47
C GLU A 130 7.44 11.53 -16.54
N PHE A 131 7.82 12.18 -17.64
CA PHE A 131 6.91 12.50 -18.74
C PHE A 131 6.21 11.25 -19.31
N VAL A 132 6.96 10.16 -19.49
CA VAL A 132 6.42 8.90 -20.03
C VAL A 132 5.49 8.26 -19.00
N ARG A 133 5.87 8.25 -17.71
CA ARG A 133 5.03 7.72 -16.64
C ARG A 133 3.70 8.46 -16.55
N VAL A 134 3.73 9.79 -16.58
CA VAL A 134 2.53 10.63 -16.53
C VAL A 134 1.62 10.34 -17.72
N LYS A 135 2.17 10.21 -18.94
CA LYS A 135 1.39 9.84 -20.11
C LYS A 135 0.72 8.48 -19.98
N ILE A 136 1.47 7.46 -19.57
CA ILE A 136 0.94 6.09 -19.39
C ILE A 136 -0.20 6.10 -18.35
N VAL A 137 0.01 6.73 -17.19
CA VAL A 137 -1.00 6.79 -16.13
C VAL A 137 -2.22 7.63 -16.57
N ALA A 138 -2.01 8.72 -17.29
CA ALA A 138 -3.11 9.55 -17.80
C ALA A 138 -3.99 8.78 -18.81
N GLU A 139 -3.37 7.98 -19.68
CA GLU A 139 -4.10 7.16 -20.66
C GLU A 139 -4.86 6.01 -20.00
N ASP A 140 -4.24 5.31 -19.05
CA ASP A 140 -4.90 4.26 -18.25
C ASP A 140 -6.10 4.83 -17.47
N MET A 141 -5.94 6.00 -16.85
CA MET A 141 -7.04 6.71 -16.20
C MET A 141 -8.12 7.11 -17.20
N ARG A 142 -7.75 7.58 -18.40
CA ARG A 142 -8.72 7.93 -19.44
C ARG A 142 -9.58 6.73 -19.80
N GLN A 143 -8.97 5.57 -20.09
CA GLN A 143 -9.67 4.33 -20.40
C GLN A 143 -10.59 3.89 -19.25
N MET A 144 -10.08 3.83 -18.02
CA MET A 144 -10.88 3.47 -16.84
C MET A 144 -12.14 4.32 -16.64
N PHE A 145 -12.08 5.63 -16.92
CA PHE A 145 -13.23 6.53 -16.78
C PHE A 145 -14.15 6.54 -18.00
N HIS A 146 -13.67 6.13 -19.18
CA HIS A 146 -14.51 5.90 -20.35
C HIS A 146 -15.34 4.62 -20.18
N ASP A 147 -14.73 3.52 -19.75
CA ASP A 147 -15.38 2.22 -19.52
C ASP A 147 -16.47 2.26 -18.43
N LYS A 148 -16.47 3.29 -17.56
CA LYS A 148 -17.51 3.49 -16.53
C LYS A 148 -18.75 4.24 -17.02
N LYS A 149 -18.71 4.82 -18.23
CA LYS A 149 -19.84 5.57 -18.80
C LYS A 149 -20.75 4.72 -19.69
N GLU A 150 -20.32 3.52 -20.05
CA GLU A 150 -21.11 2.48 -20.73
C GLU A 150 -21.67 1.48 -19.71
#